data_AF-A0A7J9HWN2-F1
#
_entry.id   AF-A0A7J9HWN2-F1
#
_cell.length_a   1.000
_cell.length_b   1.000
_cell.length_c   1.000
_cell.angle_alpha   90.00
_cell.angle_beta   90.00
_cell.angle_gamma   90.00
#
_symmetry.space_group_name_H-M   'P 1'
#
loop_
_entity.id
_entity.type
_entity.pdbx_description
1 polymer ?
#
loop_
_entity_poly.entity_id
_entity_poly.type
_entity_poly.pdbx_seq_one_letter_code
_entity_poly.pdbx_strand_id
1 'polypeptide(L)'
;MLNLGTKLKAWHGHKKYPVVVLVMFVVSVSVALVLLFNKYEENPIPVPGLPPDRKWNRFESLVQFNPKREFRNGTDLIWQIPDSPEAVLFLAHGCSCRAVNFWDKSPKCPECVGLPEDRLLVLHALARKFAVLTISSVGECWTFGKERLIVEDIITWWVKRQNLGKLPLVALGASSGGYFVSAIANDLKFSSITLMIAEGLFIARTSKRTIHLPFLCTCQKIHIGNKK
;
A
#
# COMPACT_ATOMS: atom_id res chain seq x y z
N MET A 1 -34.07 82.02 39.65
CA MET A 1 -33.45 82.76 38.54
C MET A 1 -32.52 81.83 37.79
N LEU A 2 -32.65 81.79 36.47
CA LEU A 2 -31.84 81.04 35.51
C LEU A 2 -30.34 81.38 35.62
N ASN A 3 -29.43 80.41 35.40
CA ASN A 3 -28.65 80.41 34.16
C ASN A 3 -27.86 79.12 33.87
N LEU A 4 -27.67 78.94 32.56
CA LEU A 4 -27.11 77.83 31.78
C LEU A 4 -25.59 77.67 31.93
N GLY A 5 -25.07 76.45 31.83
CA GLY A 5 -23.64 76.16 31.77
C GLY A 5 -23.30 74.79 31.20
N THR A 6 -23.32 74.68 29.87
CA THR A 6 -23.00 73.51 29.03
C THR A 6 -21.51 73.12 29.04
N LYS A 7 -21.19 71.82 29.12
CA LYS A 7 -20.32 71.10 28.16
C LYS A 7 -20.19 69.60 28.52
N LEU A 8 -20.93 68.73 27.83
CA LEU A 8 -20.57 67.32 27.74
C LEU A 8 -19.31 67.20 26.86
N LYS A 9 -18.21 66.68 27.42
CA LYS A 9 -17.07 66.21 26.64
C LYS A 9 -17.51 64.96 25.86
N ALA A 10 -17.43 65.04 24.54
CA ALA A 10 -17.73 63.94 23.64
C ALA A 10 -16.77 62.75 23.87
N TRP A 11 -17.34 61.59 24.16
CA TRP A 11 -16.63 60.31 24.17
C TRP A 11 -16.39 59.90 22.71
N HIS A 12 -15.16 60.07 22.22
CA HIS A 12 -14.74 59.52 20.93
C HIS A 12 -14.55 58.00 21.07
N GLY A 13 -15.66 57.26 20.95
CA GLY A 13 -15.63 55.82 20.77
C GLY A 13 -15.20 55.51 19.33
N HIS A 14 -13.95 55.15 19.12
CA HIS A 14 -13.48 54.61 17.84
C HIS A 14 -14.36 53.40 17.48
N LYS A 15 -15.22 53.56 16.46
CA LYS A 15 -16.08 52.50 15.92
C LYS A 15 -15.20 51.33 15.45
N LYS A 16 -15.20 50.22 16.18
CA LYS A 16 -14.58 48.92 15.81
C LYS A 16 -15.34 48.16 14.70
N TYR A 17 -16.42 48.76 14.17
CA TYR A 17 -17.25 48.18 13.11
C TYR A 17 -16.53 47.86 11.77
N PRO A 18 -15.61 48.69 11.23
CA PRO A 18 -15.03 48.41 9.92
C PRO A 18 -14.07 47.22 9.93
N VAL A 19 -13.41 46.96 11.07
CA VAL A 19 -12.44 45.86 11.21
C VAL A 19 -13.15 44.51 11.26
N VAL A 20 -14.28 44.41 11.98
CA VAL A 20 -15.05 43.16 12.09
C VAL A 20 -15.62 42.76 10.73
N VAL A 21 -16.12 43.73 9.94
CA VAL A 21 -16.64 43.47 8.59
C VAL A 21 -15.53 42.98 7.66
N LEU A 22 -14.34 43.57 7.74
CA LEU A 22 -13.19 43.15 6.95
C LEU A 22 -12.77 41.71 7.28
N VAL A 23 -12.73 41.35 8.57
CA VAL A 23 -12.37 40.00 9.02
C VAL A 23 -13.39 38.96 8.53
N MET A 24 -14.69 39.25 8.66
CA MET A 24 -15.74 38.33 8.19
C MET A 24 -15.70 38.13 6.66
N PHE A 25 -15.40 39.20 5.91
CA PHE A 25 -15.24 39.11 4.46
C PHE A 25 -14.04 38.25 4.08
N VAL A 26 -12.89 38.43 4.75
CA VAL A 26 -11.68 37.62 4.51
C VAL A 26 -11.95 36.15 4.80
N VAL A 27 -12.59 35.82 5.94
CA VAL A 27 -12.93 34.44 6.28
C VAL A 27 -13.87 33.81 5.24
N SER A 28 -14.89 34.55 4.80
CA SER A 28 -15.82 34.06 3.77
C SER A 28 -15.12 33.80 2.43
N VAL A 29 -14.22 34.69 2.02
CA VAL A 29 -13.43 34.52 0.79
C VAL A 29 -12.48 33.33 0.92
N SER A 30 -11.83 33.14 2.08
CA SER A 30 -10.96 31.99 2.34
C SER A 30 -11.74 30.66 2.29
N VAL A 31 -12.93 30.59 2.88
CA VAL A 31 -13.78 29.39 2.83
C VAL A 31 -14.25 29.12 1.39
N ALA A 32 -14.68 30.16 0.66
CA ALA A 32 -15.05 30.02 -0.75
C ALA A 32 -13.86 29.55 -1.60
N LEU A 33 -12.65 30.09 -1.38
CA LEU A 33 -11.43 29.60 -2.01
C LEU A 33 -11.22 28.12 -1.71
N VAL A 34 -11.23 27.71 -0.44
CA VAL A 34 -11.02 26.29 -0.07
C VAL A 34 -12.04 25.38 -0.75
N LEU A 35 -13.31 25.80 -0.84
CA LEU A 35 -14.35 25.03 -1.54
C LEU A 35 -14.18 25.01 -3.06
N LEU A 36 -13.64 26.08 -3.66
CA LEU A 36 -13.33 26.15 -5.09
C LEU A 36 -12.06 25.36 -5.44
N PHE A 37 -11.05 25.40 -4.58
CA PHE A 37 -9.78 24.68 -4.76
C PHE A 37 -9.88 23.19 -4.41
N ASN A 38 -10.78 22.79 -3.49
CA ASN A 38 -11.10 21.37 -3.25
C ASN A 38 -11.91 20.72 -4.37
N LYS A 39 -12.41 21.50 -5.34
CA LYS A 39 -13.11 21.00 -6.53
C LYS A 39 -12.18 20.76 -7.72
N TYR A 40 -10.87 20.92 -7.55
CA TYR A 40 -9.89 20.52 -8.55
C TYR A 40 -9.66 19.01 -8.42
N GLU A 41 -10.64 18.22 -8.87
CA GLU A 41 -10.35 16.86 -9.31
C GLU A 41 -9.24 16.95 -10.36
N GLU A 42 -8.18 16.18 -10.14
CA GLU A 42 -7.22 15.83 -11.17
C GLU A 42 -8.00 15.44 -12.43
N ASN A 43 -7.92 16.24 -13.49
CA ASN A 43 -8.15 15.70 -14.82
C ASN A 43 -6.91 14.83 -15.10
N PRO A 44 -7.02 13.49 -15.08
CA PRO A 44 -5.86 12.66 -15.35
C PRO A 44 -5.45 12.90 -16.81
N ILE A 45 -4.18 13.24 -17.00
CA ILE A 45 -3.58 13.38 -18.33
C ILE A 45 -3.84 12.07 -19.10
N PRO A 46 -4.53 12.11 -20.25
CA PRO A 46 -4.80 10.89 -21.01
C PRO A 46 -3.48 10.28 -21.49
N VAL A 47 -3.10 9.14 -20.89
CA VAL A 47 -2.03 8.30 -21.43
C VAL A 47 -2.63 7.47 -22.57
N PRO A 48 -2.16 7.61 -23.83
CA PRO A 48 -2.69 6.83 -24.93
C PRO A 48 -2.53 5.32 -24.68
N GLY A 49 -3.65 4.59 -24.59
CA GLY A 49 -3.67 3.13 -24.45
C GLY A 49 -4.30 2.56 -23.17
N LEU A 50 -4.73 3.39 -22.21
CA LEU A 50 -5.54 2.93 -21.08
C LEU A 50 -7.01 3.37 -21.23
N PRO A 51 -7.99 2.45 -21.16
CA PRO A 51 -9.41 2.84 -21.12
C PRO A 51 -9.70 3.69 -19.88
N PRO A 52 -10.41 4.82 -20.02
CA PRO A 52 -10.61 5.80 -18.94
C PRO A 52 -11.50 5.31 -17.77
N ASP A 53 -12.16 4.15 -17.89
CA ASP A 53 -13.28 3.79 -17.00
C ASP A 53 -13.04 2.55 -16.11
N ARG A 54 -11.80 2.27 -15.67
CA ARG A 54 -11.58 1.20 -14.68
C ARG A 54 -11.84 1.70 -13.26
N LYS A 55 -13.11 1.75 -12.90
CA LYS A 55 -13.57 1.94 -11.51
C LYS A 55 -12.93 0.86 -10.62
N TRP A 56 -12.01 1.26 -9.74
CA TRP A 56 -11.29 0.37 -8.81
C TRP A 56 -12.22 -0.53 -7.98
N ASN A 57 -13.45 -0.08 -7.75
CA ASN A 57 -14.48 -0.79 -6.98
C ASN A 57 -15.04 -2.05 -7.65
N ARG A 58 -14.71 -2.33 -8.92
CA ARG A 58 -15.23 -3.52 -9.62
C ARG A 58 -14.69 -4.84 -9.05
N PHE A 59 -13.56 -4.84 -8.37
CA PHE A 59 -12.96 -6.07 -7.86
C PHE A 59 -13.65 -6.61 -6.60
N GLU A 60 -14.21 -5.74 -5.77
CA GLU A 60 -14.97 -6.13 -4.58
C GLU A 60 -16.21 -6.98 -4.93
N SER A 61 -16.80 -6.80 -6.13
CA SER A 61 -17.92 -7.62 -6.58
C SER A 61 -17.52 -8.95 -7.23
N LEU A 62 -16.26 -9.11 -7.63
CA LEU A 62 -15.78 -10.31 -8.33
C LEU A 62 -15.06 -11.30 -7.42
N VAL A 63 -14.50 -10.83 -6.31
CA VAL A 63 -13.71 -11.64 -5.39
C VAL A 63 -14.20 -11.41 -3.97
N GLN A 64 -14.65 -12.48 -3.34
CA GLN A 64 -14.91 -12.51 -1.90
C GLN A 64 -13.74 -13.15 -1.17
N PHE A 65 -13.22 -12.47 -0.15
CA PHE A 65 -12.22 -13.05 0.72
C PHE A 65 -12.80 -14.18 1.56
N ASN A 66 -12.10 -15.29 1.54
CA ASN A 66 -12.34 -16.48 2.34
C ASN A 66 -11.00 -17.17 2.63
N PRO A 67 -10.07 -16.45 3.31
CA PRO A 67 -8.71 -16.95 3.50
C PRO A 67 -8.69 -18.16 4.43
N LYS A 68 -7.68 -19.01 4.22
CA LYS A 68 -7.23 -20.01 5.19
C LYS A 68 -5.99 -19.46 5.87
N ARG A 69 -5.94 -19.59 7.20
CA ARG A 69 -4.79 -19.22 8.03
C ARG A 69 -4.26 -20.46 8.72
N GLU A 70 -2.94 -20.59 8.78
CA GLU A 70 -2.25 -21.60 9.55
C GLU A 70 -0.97 -20.98 10.15
N PHE A 71 -0.50 -21.54 11.25
CA PHE A 71 0.74 -21.12 11.89
C PHE A 71 1.76 -22.25 11.76
N ARG A 72 2.92 -21.97 11.19
CA ARG A 72 3.94 -22.98 10.90
C ARG A 72 5.33 -22.38 11.04
N ASN A 73 6.26 -23.16 11.60
CA ASN A 73 7.67 -22.77 11.73
C ASN A 73 7.86 -21.39 12.39
N GLY A 74 6.96 -21.01 13.30
CA GLY A 74 7.03 -19.74 14.02
C GLY A 74 6.46 -18.52 13.29
N THR A 75 5.78 -18.70 12.14
CA THR A 75 5.17 -17.60 11.39
C THR A 75 3.73 -17.90 10.93
N ASP A 76 2.97 -16.82 10.73
CA ASP A 76 1.64 -16.83 10.14
C ASP A 76 1.73 -16.97 8.62
N LEU A 77 0.96 -17.90 8.09
CA LEU A 77 0.74 -18.07 6.66
C LEU A 77 -0.76 -18.03 6.35
N ILE A 78 -1.12 -17.15 5.43
CA ILE A 78 -2.52 -16.89 5.06
C ILE A 78 -2.64 -16.94 3.54
N TRP A 79 -3.61 -17.70 3.05
CA TRP A 79 -3.77 -17.92 1.62
C TRP A 79 -5.22 -18.06 1.18
N GLN A 80 -5.45 -17.84 -0.10
CA GLN A 80 -6.69 -18.16 -0.80
C GLN A 80 -6.36 -18.64 -2.21
N ILE A 81 -7.08 -19.67 -2.66
CA ILE A 81 -6.90 -20.28 -3.98
C ILE A 81 -8.23 -20.09 -4.72
N PRO A 82 -8.23 -19.40 -5.87
CA PRO A 82 -9.43 -19.29 -6.71
C PRO A 82 -9.66 -20.59 -7.48
N ASP A 83 -10.87 -20.77 -8.01
CA ASP A 83 -11.15 -21.90 -8.91
C ASP A 83 -10.30 -21.79 -10.17
N SER A 84 -9.72 -22.92 -10.58
CA SER A 84 -8.81 -23.04 -11.75
C SER A 84 -7.65 -22.03 -11.71
N PRO A 85 -6.73 -22.15 -10.73
CA PRO A 85 -5.63 -21.22 -10.59
C PRO A 85 -4.65 -21.30 -11.78
N GLU A 86 -4.19 -20.13 -12.24
CA GLU A 86 -3.26 -19.99 -13.39
C GLU A 86 -1.81 -19.76 -12.95
N ALA A 87 -1.60 -19.27 -11.73
CA ALA A 87 -0.28 -19.01 -11.15
C ALA A 87 -0.32 -19.10 -9.62
N VAL A 88 0.85 -19.24 -9.01
CA VAL A 88 1.05 -19.06 -7.56
C VAL A 88 1.71 -17.73 -7.30
N LEU A 89 1.17 -16.92 -6.39
CA LEU A 89 1.76 -15.65 -5.99
C LEU A 89 2.15 -15.67 -4.51
N PHE A 90 3.43 -15.46 -4.25
CA PHE A 90 3.93 -15.14 -2.92
C PHE A 90 4.02 -13.61 -2.73
N LEU A 91 3.40 -13.08 -1.67
CA LEU A 91 3.51 -11.67 -1.28
C LEU A 91 4.37 -11.52 -0.02
N ALA A 92 5.43 -10.73 -0.13
CA ALA A 92 6.30 -10.34 0.98
C ALA A 92 6.06 -8.87 1.36
N HIS A 93 5.56 -8.63 2.57
CA HIS A 93 5.24 -7.29 3.06
C HIS A 93 6.48 -6.41 3.29
N GLY A 94 6.28 -5.10 3.37
CA GLY A 94 7.31 -4.15 3.86
C GLY A 94 7.42 -4.17 5.39
N CYS A 95 8.38 -3.42 5.94
CA CYS A 95 8.53 -3.28 7.39
C CYS A 95 7.22 -2.79 8.06
N SER A 96 6.99 -3.19 9.31
CA SER A 96 5.80 -2.82 10.11
C SER A 96 4.47 -3.39 9.58
N CYS A 97 4.47 -4.11 8.47
CA CYS A 97 3.34 -4.89 7.99
C CYS A 97 3.52 -6.38 8.33
N ARG A 98 2.48 -7.19 8.09
CA ARG A 98 2.40 -8.64 8.34
C ARG A 98 1.43 -9.29 7.35
N ALA A 99 1.38 -10.62 7.32
CA ALA A 99 0.44 -11.35 6.46
C ALA A 99 -1.03 -10.93 6.68
N VAL A 100 -1.42 -10.65 7.93
CA VAL A 100 -2.78 -10.22 8.30
C VAL A 100 -3.22 -8.89 7.68
N ASN A 101 -2.28 -8.06 7.20
CA ASN A 101 -2.60 -6.78 6.56
C ASN A 101 -3.17 -6.96 5.15
N PHE A 102 -2.92 -8.08 4.49
CA PHE A 102 -3.38 -8.36 3.12
C PHE A 102 -4.83 -8.86 3.01
N TRP A 103 -5.47 -9.19 4.13
CA TRP A 103 -6.76 -9.88 4.13
C TRP A 103 -7.74 -9.15 5.04
N ASP A 104 -9.02 -9.14 4.65
CA ASP A 104 -10.05 -8.52 5.47
C ASP A 104 -10.38 -9.40 6.68
N LYS A 105 -10.81 -8.73 7.76
CA LYS A 105 -11.30 -9.39 8.96
C LYS A 105 -12.47 -10.32 8.63
N SER A 106 -12.40 -11.55 9.11
CA SER A 106 -13.47 -12.54 8.93
C SER A 106 -13.49 -13.53 10.10
N PRO A 107 -14.55 -14.35 10.26
CA PRO A 107 -14.56 -15.40 11.27
C PRO A 107 -13.37 -16.38 11.17
N LYS A 108 -12.82 -16.58 9.97
CA LYS A 108 -11.65 -17.45 9.71
C LYS A 108 -10.31 -16.75 9.96
N CYS A 109 -10.30 -15.42 9.99
CA CYS A 109 -9.15 -14.62 10.35
C CYS A 109 -9.60 -13.39 11.15
N PRO A 110 -9.84 -13.54 12.46
CA PRO A 110 -10.32 -12.44 13.30
C PRO A 110 -9.27 -11.35 13.50
N GLU A 111 -7.99 -11.69 13.37
CA GLU A 111 -6.83 -10.79 13.48
C GLU A 111 -6.45 -10.13 12.14
N CYS A 112 -7.13 -10.49 11.05
CA CYS A 112 -6.91 -9.85 9.76
C CYS A 112 -7.39 -8.40 9.78
N VAL A 113 -6.64 -7.50 9.12
CA VAL A 113 -6.85 -6.05 9.17
C VAL A 113 -7.33 -5.51 7.82
N GLY A 114 -6.72 -5.94 6.71
CA GLY A 114 -7.06 -5.49 5.37
C GLY A 114 -6.66 -4.03 5.12
N LEU A 115 -5.37 -3.73 5.12
CA LEU A 115 -4.89 -2.40 4.75
C LEU A 115 -5.27 -2.10 3.29
N PRO A 116 -5.68 -0.86 2.95
CA PRO A 116 -6.22 -0.54 1.63
C PRO A 116 -5.31 -0.96 0.46
N GLU A 117 -4.01 -0.69 0.54
CA GLU A 117 -3.05 -0.98 -0.51
C GLU A 117 -2.74 -2.49 -0.58
N ASP A 118 -2.43 -3.11 0.56
CA ASP A 118 -2.09 -4.53 0.65
C ASP A 118 -3.26 -5.43 0.20
N ARG A 119 -4.48 -5.16 0.70
CA ARG A 119 -5.66 -5.98 0.35
C ARG A 119 -5.99 -5.91 -1.14
N LEU A 120 -5.78 -4.76 -1.78
CA LEU A 120 -6.02 -4.61 -3.21
C LEU A 120 -5.09 -5.51 -4.04
N LEU A 121 -3.85 -5.72 -3.62
CA LEU A 121 -2.93 -6.65 -4.30
C LEU A 121 -3.52 -8.07 -4.34
N VAL A 122 -4.07 -8.54 -3.22
CA VAL A 122 -4.69 -9.86 -3.14
C VAL A 122 -5.96 -9.93 -3.98
N LEU A 123 -6.84 -8.92 -3.90
CA LEU A 123 -8.08 -8.88 -4.68
C LEU A 123 -7.79 -8.94 -6.19
N HIS A 124 -6.82 -8.15 -6.67
CA HIS A 124 -6.42 -8.17 -8.06
C HIS A 124 -5.79 -9.49 -8.49
N ALA A 125 -4.96 -10.10 -7.63
CA ALA A 125 -4.34 -11.39 -7.92
C ALA A 125 -5.40 -12.51 -8.00
N LEU A 126 -6.32 -12.58 -7.04
CA LEU A 126 -7.41 -13.56 -7.05
C LEU A 126 -8.34 -13.38 -8.26
N ALA A 127 -8.67 -12.14 -8.63
CA ALA A 127 -9.47 -11.84 -9.81
C ALA A 127 -8.81 -12.28 -11.11
N ARG A 128 -7.47 -12.35 -11.13
CA ARG A 128 -6.65 -12.89 -12.23
C ARG A 128 -6.33 -14.38 -12.07
N LYS A 129 -7.05 -15.08 -11.18
CA LYS A 129 -6.89 -16.51 -10.92
C LYS A 129 -5.52 -16.92 -10.36
N PHE A 130 -4.87 -16.05 -9.59
CA PHE A 130 -3.64 -16.42 -8.90
C PHE A 130 -3.99 -17.05 -7.54
N ALA A 131 -3.35 -18.17 -7.21
CA ALA A 131 -3.35 -18.72 -5.86
C ALA A 131 -2.41 -17.88 -4.99
N VAL A 132 -2.96 -17.12 -4.05
CA VAL A 132 -2.20 -16.12 -3.29
C VAL A 132 -1.79 -16.68 -1.93
N LEU A 133 -0.49 -16.60 -1.63
CA LEU A 133 0.12 -16.94 -0.35
C LEU A 133 0.81 -15.71 0.24
N THR A 134 0.48 -15.40 1.48
CA THR A 134 1.15 -14.35 2.27
C THR A 134 1.77 -14.99 3.51
N ILE A 135 2.98 -14.56 3.87
CA ILE A 135 3.72 -15.06 5.03
C ILE A 135 4.20 -13.85 5.81
N SER A 136 4.11 -13.88 7.14
CA SER A 136 4.69 -12.82 7.97
C SER A 136 6.19 -13.03 8.13
N SER A 137 6.95 -11.94 8.20
CA SER A 137 8.28 -12.02 8.78
C SER A 137 8.21 -12.36 10.27
N VAL A 138 9.30 -12.89 10.81
CA VAL A 138 9.46 -13.19 12.24
C VAL A 138 9.47 -11.89 13.08
N GLY A 139 10.09 -10.84 12.54
CA GLY A 139 10.14 -9.52 13.16
C GLY A 139 9.31 -8.48 12.41
N GLU A 140 9.63 -7.21 12.62
CA GLU A 140 9.02 -6.08 11.92
C GLU A 140 9.38 -6.03 10.43
N CYS A 141 10.63 -6.38 10.10
CA CYS A 141 11.16 -6.44 8.74
C CYS A 141 11.66 -7.87 8.45
N TRP A 142 11.78 -8.19 7.17
CA TRP A 142 12.44 -9.42 6.72
C TRP A 142 13.92 -9.42 7.02
N THR A 143 14.44 -10.59 7.38
CA THR A 143 15.85 -10.85 7.70
C THR A 143 16.46 -11.93 6.81
N PHE A 144 17.77 -11.84 6.61
CA PHE A 144 18.53 -12.79 5.79
C PHE A 144 19.24 -13.78 6.71
N GLY A 145 18.92 -15.06 6.59
CA GLY A 145 19.43 -16.09 7.48
C GLY A 145 18.45 -17.25 7.57
N LYS A 146 18.14 -17.66 8.80
CA LYS A 146 17.21 -18.77 9.06
C LYS A 146 15.82 -18.54 8.45
N GLU A 147 15.35 -17.29 8.43
CA GLU A 147 14.04 -16.93 7.88
C GLU A 147 13.89 -17.27 6.40
N ARG A 148 14.93 -17.06 5.60
CA ARG A 148 14.96 -17.46 4.17
C ARG A 148 14.69 -18.95 3.99
N LEU A 149 15.39 -19.80 4.76
CA LEU A 149 15.22 -21.25 4.70
C LEU A 149 13.83 -21.69 5.16
N ILE A 150 13.29 -21.03 6.19
CA ILE A 150 11.94 -21.29 6.70
C ILE A 150 10.89 -20.96 5.63
N VAL A 151 11.01 -19.81 4.97
CA VAL A 151 10.05 -19.36 3.96
C VAL A 151 10.14 -20.19 2.70
N GLU A 152 11.34 -20.59 2.28
CA GLU A 152 11.56 -21.54 1.19
C GLU A 152 10.86 -22.89 1.45
N ASP A 153 11.04 -23.46 2.65
CA ASP A 153 10.35 -24.69 3.08
C ASP A 153 8.83 -24.50 3.03
N ILE A 154 8.32 -23.40 3.60
CA ILE A 154 6.89 -23.09 3.63
C ILE A 154 6.31 -23.02 2.21
N ILE A 155 6.93 -22.26 1.30
CA ILE A 155 6.44 -22.09 -0.07
C ILE A 155 6.44 -23.44 -0.78
N THR A 156 7.54 -24.18 -0.71
CA THR A 156 7.68 -25.49 -1.37
C THR A 156 6.66 -26.50 -0.83
N TRP A 157 6.52 -26.58 0.49
CA TRP A 157 5.54 -27.44 1.15
C TRP A 157 4.11 -27.04 0.78
N TRP A 158 3.78 -25.75 0.79
CA TRP A 158 2.43 -25.26 0.52
C TRP A 158 2.04 -25.53 -0.94
N VAL A 159 2.92 -25.21 -1.89
CA VAL A 159 2.71 -25.50 -3.32
C VAL A 159 2.49 -26.99 -3.56
N LYS A 160 3.29 -27.85 -2.91
CA LYS A 160 3.11 -29.31 -3.01
C LYS A 160 1.79 -29.77 -2.39
N ARG A 161 1.47 -29.31 -1.17
CA ARG A 161 0.25 -29.69 -0.43
C ARG A 161 -1.03 -29.31 -1.18
N GLN A 162 -1.02 -28.17 -1.86
CA GLN A 162 -2.17 -27.68 -2.62
C GLN A 162 -2.18 -28.17 -4.08
N ASN A 163 -1.24 -29.04 -4.47
CA ASN A 163 -1.09 -29.56 -5.83
C ASN A 163 -0.90 -28.48 -6.92
N LEU A 164 -0.16 -27.42 -6.60
CA LEU A 164 0.05 -26.26 -7.48
C LEU A 164 1.40 -26.31 -8.22
N GLY A 165 2.17 -27.39 -8.08
CA GLY A 165 3.56 -27.48 -8.57
C GLY A 165 3.75 -27.41 -10.09
N LYS A 166 2.66 -27.49 -10.89
CA LYS A 166 2.69 -27.30 -12.34
C LYS A 166 2.48 -25.84 -12.77
N LEU A 167 2.05 -24.98 -11.85
CA LEU A 167 1.77 -23.58 -12.13
C LEU A 167 3.04 -22.73 -11.98
N PRO A 168 3.16 -21.63 -12.73
CA PRO A 168 4.24 -20.67 -12.54
C PRO A 168 4.17 -20.08 -11.13
N LEU A 169 5.30 -20.14 -10.41
CA LEU A 169 5.48 -19.51 -9.11
C LEU A 169 6.02 -18.10 -9.33
N VAL A 170 5.31 -17.07 -8.90
CA VAL A 170 5.71 -15.67 -8.99
C VAL A 170 5.75 -15.03 -7.60
N ALA A 171 6.49 -13.94 -7.45
CA ALA A 171 6.55 -13.22 -6.18
C ALA A 171 6.48 -11.71 -6.36
N LEU A 172 5.94 -11.05 -5.34
CA LEU A 172 5.99 -9.60 -5.21
C LEU A 172 6.43 -9.25 -3.79
N GLY A 173 7.36 -8.31 -3.67
CA GLY A 173 7.77 -7.79 -2.38
C GLY A 173 7.93 -6.27 -2.38
N ALA A 174 7.58 -5.63 -1.26
CA ALA A 174 7.75 -4.20 -1.05
C ALA A 174 8.80 -3.91 0.02
N SER A 175 9.66 -2.91 -0.17
CA SER A 175 10.68 -2.50 0.80
C SER A 175 11.55 -3.69 1.25
N SER A 176 11.61 -4.00 2.56
CA SER A 176 12.33 -5.17 3.08
C SER A 176 11.85 -6.49 2.47
N GLY A 177 10.56 -6.61 2.15
CA GLY A 177 10.00 -7.76 1.45
C GLY A 177 10.44 -7.84 -0.01
N GLY A 178 10.63 -6.71 -0.67
CA GLY A 178 11.19 -6.68 -2.03
C GLY A 178 12.65 -7.13 -2.02
N TYR A 179 13.41 -6.64 -1.06
CA TYR A 179 14.79 -7.10 -0.85
C TYR A 179 14.82 -8.60 -0.51
N PHE A 180 13.90 -9.09 0.33
CA PHE A 180 13.78 -10.50 0.67
C PHE A 180 13.48 -11.38 -0.56
N VAL A 181 12.46 -11.03 -1.35
CA VAL A 181 12.09 -11.73 -2.60
C VAL A 181 13.28 -11.79 -3.56
N SER A 182 14.02 -10.68 -3.70
CA SER A 182 15.22 -10.66 -4.55
C SER A 182 16.30 -11.66 -4.12
N ALA A 183 16.47 -11.86 -2.81
CA ALA A 183 17.47 -12.77 -2.28
C ALA A 183 17.05 -14.24 -2.44
N ILE A 184 15.81 -14.57 -2.09
CA ILE A 184 15.30 -15.95 -2.16
C ILE A 184 15.10 -16.44 -3.60
N ALA A 185 15.05 -15.53 -4.59
CA ALA A 185 15.02 -15.88 -6.00
C ALA A 185 16.29 -16.62 -6.50
N ASN A 186 17.34 -16.67 -5.69
CA ASN A 186 18.51 -17.51 -5.98
C ASN A 186 18.28 -18.99 -5.65
N ASP A 187 17.37 -19.31 -4.73
CA ASP A 187 17.07 -20.69 -4.31
C ASP A 187 15.77 -21.19 -4.93
N LEU A 188 14.72 -20.35 -4.88
CA LEU A 188 13.44 -20.64 -5.49
C LEU A 188 13.40 -20.16 -6.93
N LYS A 189 12.95 -21.06 -7.81
CA LYS A 189 12.73 -20.73 -9.23
C LYS A 189 11.38 -20.03 -9.40
N PHE A 190 11.38 -18.72 -9.24
CA PHE A 190 10.25 -17.90 -9.67
C PHE A 190 10.21 -17.80 -11.20
N SER A 191 9.02 -17.74 -11.80
CA SER A 191 8.81 -17.40 -13.21
C SER A 191 8.88 -15.88 -13.45
N SER A 192 8.57 -15.09 -12.42
CA SER A 192 8.75 -13.64 -12.40
C SER A 192 8.78 -13.11 -10.97
N ILE A 193 9.45 -11.98 -10.74
CA ILE A 193 9.43 -11.26 -9.47
C ILE A 193 9.16 -9.77 -9.69
N THR A 194 8.39 -9.16 -8.79
CA THR A 194 8.12 -7.71 -8.76
C THR A 194 8.68 -7.13 -7.47
N LEU A 195 9.55 -6.13 -7.59
CA LEU A 195 10.13 -5.46 -6.44
C LEU A 195 9.64 -4.00 -6.39
N MET A 196 8.99 -3.65 -5.28
CA MET A 196 8.50 -2.31 -5.04
C MET A 196 9.40 -1.65 -4.00
N ILE A 197 9.93 -0.45 -4.29
CA ILE A 197 10.68 0.39 -3.33
C ILE A 197 11.72 -0.40 -2.50
N ALA A 198 12.41 -1.35 -3.13
CA ALA A 198 13.32 -2.28 -2.48
C ALA A 198 14.75 -1.71 -2.43
N GLU A 199 15.44 -1.92 -1.32
CA GLU A 199 16.86 -1.63 -1.22
C GLU A 199 17.66 -2.62 -2.09
N GLY A 200 18.53 -2.10 -2.95
CA GLY A 200 19.39 -2.90 -3.81
C GLY A 200 20.65 -3.38 -3.09
N LEU A 201 21.07 -4.62 -3.34
CA LEU A 201 22.37 -5.11 -2.91
C LEU A 201 23.45 -4.73 -3.94
N PHE A 202 24.17 -3.63 -3.71
CA PHE A 202 25.33 -3.22 -4.52
C PHE A 202 26.64 -3.88 -4.05
N ILE A 203 26.56 -5.09 -3.51
CA ILE A 203 27.77 -5.81 -3.11
C ILE A 203 28.30 -6.51 -4.35
N ALA A 204 29.55 -6.19 -4.74
CA ALA A 204 30.31 -6.83 -5.80
C ALA A 204 30.50 -8.33 -5.53
N ARG A 205 29.43 -9.11 -5.70
CA ARG A 205 29.45 -10.56 -5.67
C ARG A 205 29.16 -11.00 -7.09
N THR A 206 30.14 -11.63 -7.71
CA THR A 206 30.05 -12.37 -8.97
C THR A 206 28.99 -13.47 -8.83
N SER A 207 27.71 -13.10 -8.95
CA SER A 207 26.63 -14.06 -9.09
C SER A 207 26.88 -14.84 -10.38
N LYS A 208 27.17 -16.14 -10.27
CA LYS A 208 27.28 -17.06 -11.42
C LYS A 208 25.92 -17.36 -12.07
N ARG A 209 24.82 -16.79 -11.57
CA ARG A 209 23.50 -16.84 -12.22
C ARG A 209 23.05 -15.42 -12.54
N THR A 210 23.10 -15.08 -13.81
CA THR A 210 22.28 -14.02 -14.37
C THR A 210 20.83 -14.46 -14.24
N ILE A 211 20.07 -13.78 -13.39
CA ILE A 211 18.63 -14.02 -13.25
C ILE A 211 17.95 -13.41 -14.48
N HIS A 212 17.62 -14.24 -15.48
CA HIS A 212 16.81 -13.83 -16.63
C HIS A 212 15.32 -13.96 -16.27
N LEU A 213 14.83 -13.12 -15.36
CA LEU A 213 13.42 -13.00 -15.04
C LEU A 213 12.89 -11.66 -15.55
N PRO A 214 11.64 -11.57 -16.03
CA PRO A 214 10.98 -10.29 -16.18
C PRO A 214 10.91 -9.64 -14.79
N PHE A 215 11.63 -8.54 -14.64
CA PHE A 215 11.84 -7.84 -13.38
C PHE A 215 11.24 -6.44 -13.49
N LEU A 216 10.17 -6.20 -12.74
CA LEU A 216 9.59 -4.85 -12.63
C LEU A 216 10.09 -4.24 -11.32
N CYS A 217 10.96 -3.24 -11.43
CA CYS A 217 11.40 -2.43 -10.31
C CYS A 217 10.71 -1.07 -10.38
N THR A 218 9.86 -0.76 -9.41
CA THR A 218 9.28 0.59 -9.28
C THR A 218 10.10 1.37 -8.27
N CYS A 219 11.04 2.19 -8.76
CA CYS A 219 11.67 3.24 -7.96
C CYS A 219 10.81 4.51 -8.06
N GLN A 220 10.15 4.90 -6.96
CA GLN A 220 9.53 6.22 -6.89
C GLN A 220 10.64 7.25 -6.61
N LYS A 221 10.82 8.20 -7.54
CA LYS A 221 11.79 9.30 -7.36
C LYS A 221 11.21 10.28 -6.35
N ILE A 222 11.61 10.17 -5.08
CA ILE A 222 11.21 11.11 -4.03
C ILE A 222 12.01 12.40 -4.25
N HIS A 223 11.34 13.47 -4.70
CA HIS A 223 11.94 14.81 -4.71
C HIS A 223 12.04 15.32 -3.26
N ILE A 224 13.20 15.10 -2.63
CA ILE A 224 13.53 15.77 -1.38
C ILE A 224 13.89 17.21 -1.76
N GLY A 225 12.96 18.13 -1.57
CA GLY A 225 13.21 19.55 -1.72
C GLY A 225 14.27 19.98 -0.69
N ASN A 226 15.44 20.39 -1.17
CA ASN A 226 16.41 21.09 -0.34
C ASN A 226 15.76 22.41 0.12
N LYS A 227 15.38 22.48 1.39
CA LYS A 227 15.19 23.77 2.06
C LYS A 227 16.58 24.40 2.17
N LYS A 228 16.85 25.38 1.31
CA LYS A 228 17.90 26.38 1.54
C LYS A 228 17.45 27.33 2.64
#